data_AF-Q986B3-F1
#
_entry.id   AF-Q986B3-F1
#
_cell.length_a   1.000
_cell.length_b   1.000
_cell.length_c   1.000
_cell.angle_alpha   90.00
_cell.angle_beta   90.00
_cell.angle_gamma   90.00
#
_symmetry.space_group_name_H-M   'P 1'
#
loop_
_entity.id
_entity.type
_entity.pdbx_description
1 polymer ?
#
loop_
_entity_poly.entity_id
_entity_poly.type
_entity_poly.pdbx_seq_one_letter_code
_entity_poly.pdbx_strand_id
1 'polypeptide(L)'
;MPAYLAARSRRLNLVKRFRKRGGSGRRASSFQRGLIMRLSKTVTVAGLLLASLLGAGTAQADDMLGSYVARISDRDHQASDGYALDSAAQMVRQDRANWHKFHRRDSDDEGDAWFRTNDQRADLQRMLERPGAMSSSTKRAIVNGEPLIQVDVYEDSVRVSILEN
;
A
#
# COMPACT_ATOMS: atom_id res chain seq x y z
N MET A 1 5.56 -30.98 -14.97
CA MET A 1 6.32 -29.90 -15.61
C MET A 1 5.44 -28.65 -15.67
N PRO A 2 6.00 -27.45 -15.38
CA PRO A 2 5.38 -26.47 -14.50
C PRO A 2 4.87 -25.21 -15.23
N ALA A 3 3.99 -24.43 -14.59
CA ALA A 3 3.81 -23.02 -14.93
C ALA A 3 3.61 -22.17 -13.66
N TYR A 4 4.58 -22.30 -12.76
CA TYR A 4 4.86 -21.39 -11.64
C TYR A 4 5.43 -20.07 -12.22
N LEU A 5 4.68 -19.36 -13.07
CA LEU A 5 5.20 -18.17 -13.76
C LEU A 5 4.11 -17.22 -14.30
N ALA A 6 2.95 -17.12 -13.65
CA ALA A 6 1.91 -16.15 -13.99
C ALA A 6 1.58 -15.13 -12.89
N ALA A 7 2.39 -15.08 -11.81
CA ALA A 7 2.13 -14.25 -10.63
C ALA A 7 2.96 -12.95 -10.55
N ARG A 8 3.46 -12.42 -11.69
CA ARG A 8 4.30 -11.20 -11.71
C ARG A 8 3.86 -10.11 -12.70
N SER A 9 2.65 -10.20 -13.27
CA SER A 9 2.19 -9.26 -14.32
C SER A 9 0.78 -8.66 -14.09
N ARG A 10 0.33 -8.55 -12.84
CA ARG A 10 -0.86 -7.75 -12.45
C ARG A 10 -0.50 -6.70 -11.39
N ARG A 11 0.68 -6.09 -11.52
CA ARG A 11 1.21 -5.06 -10.61
C ARG A 11 1.33 -3.69 -11.31
N LEU A 12 0.42 -3.41 -12.24
CA LEU A 12 0.54 -2.25 -13.15
C LEU A 12 -0.82 -1.90 -13.79
N ASN A 13 -1.88 -1.75 -13.02
CA ASN A 13 -3.14 -1.18 -13.55
C ASN A 13 -3.99 -0.40 -12.55
N LEU A 14 -3.46 -0.04 -11.36
CA LEU A 14 -4.25 0.72 -10.39
C LEU A 14 -4.09 2.25 -10.49
N VAL A 15 -3.04 2.79 -11.14
CA VAL A 15 -2.78 4.26 -11.08
C VAL A 15 -2.46 4.92 -12.44
N LYS A 16 -2.47 4.19 -13.57
CA LYS A 16 -2.12 4.78 -14.89
C LYS A 16 -3.18 5.67 -15.53
N ARG A 17 -4.33 5.93 -14.90
CA ARG A 17 -5.40 6.76 -15.49
C ARG A 17 -5.39 8.24 -15.12
N PHE A 18 -4.49 8.70 -14.26
CA PHE A 18 -4.52 10.08 -13.75
C PHE A 18 -3.34 10.99 -14.10
N ARG A 19 -2.48 10.63 -15.07
CA ARG A 19 -1.38 11.50 -15.51
C ARG A 19 -1.36 11.72 -17.02
N LYS A 20 -2.35 12.44 -17.56
CA LYS A 20 -2.28 12.98 -18.93
C LYS A 20 -2.97 14.34 -19.06
N ARG A 21 -2.27 15.42 -18.69
CA ARG A 21 -2.36 16.75 -19.35
C ARG A 21 -1.34 17.74 -18.76
N GLY A 22 -0.58 18.39 -19.65
CA GLY A 22 0.35 19.50 -19.41
C GLY A 22 1.80 19.04 -19.25
N GLY A 23 2.80 19.42 -20.05
CA GLY A 23 2.89 20.44 -21.10
C GLY A 23 4.28 21.08 -21.03
N SER A 24 5.12 20.77 -22.02
CA SER A 24 6.27 21.55 -22.55
C SER A 24 7.42 22.01 -21.65
N GLY A 25 8.64 21.57 -22.00
CA GLY A 25 9.58 22.47 -22.69
C GLY A 25 10.95 22.76 -22.04
N ARG A 26 11.96 22.82 -22.94
CA ARG A 26 13.31 23.43 -22.86
C ARG A 26 14.43 22.47 -22.38
N ARG A 27 15.33 21.97 -23.26
CA ARG A 27 16.55 22.60 -23.89
C ARG A 27 17.54 23.08 -22.80
N ALA A 28 18.86 22.85 -22.82
CA ALA A 28 19.86 22.70 -23.89
C ALA A 28 21.16 22.05 -23.32
N SER A 29 21.95 21.26 -24.06
CA SER A 29 23.31 21.53 -24.62
C SER A 29 24.22 22.46 -23.78
N SER A 30 25.53 22.30 -23.61
CA SER A 30 26.58 21.88 -24.57
C SER A 30 27.98 21.95 -23.90
N PHE A 31 28.92 21.14 -24.39
CA PHE A 31 30.38 21.39 -24.56
C PHE A 31 31.29 21.84 -23.41
N GLN A 32 32.35 21.06 -23.18
CA GLN A 32 33.74 21.55 -23.15
C GLN A 32 34.69 20.51 -23.75
N ARG A 33 35.53 20.96 -24.69
CA ARG A 33 36.65 20.26 -25.34
C ARG A 33 37.93 20.53 -24.54
N GLY A 34 38.89 19.61 -24.56
CA GLY A 34 40.25 19.90 -24.08
C GLY A 34 41.16 18.67 -23.99
N LEU A 35 41.86 18.37 -25.09
CA LEU A 35 43.00 17.45 -25.16
C LEU A 35 44.24 18.14 -24.56
N ILE A 36 45.09 17.44 -23.80
CA ILE A 36 46.57 17.46 -23.92
C ILE A 36 47.23 16.43 -22.99
N MET A 37 48.28 15.85 -23.56
CA MET A 37 49.20 14.76 -23.23
C MET A 37 49.99 14.77 -21.90
N ARG A 38 50.12 13.55 -21.33
CA ARG A 38 51.36 12.77 -21.02
C ARG A 38 52.23 13.04 -19.76
N LEU A 39 52.39 11.92 -19.03
CA LEU A 39 53.64 11.27 -18.55
C LEU A 39 54.29 11.74 -17.23
N SER A 40 54.30 10.84 -16.22
CA SER A 40 55.50 10.20 -15.63
C SER A 40 55.40 9.92 -14.13
N LYS A 41 55.76 8.68 -13.75
CA LYS A 41 56.49 8.25 -12.53
C LYS A 41 55.74 8.14 -11.19
N THR A 42 55.40 6.89 -10.88
CA THR A 42 55.59 6.13 -9.62
C THR A 42 55.86 6.89 -8.31
N VAL A 43 55.08 6.59 -7.26
CA VAL A 43 55.52 5.86 -6.03
C VAL A 43 54.31 5.66 -5.09
N THR A 44 54.28 4.47 -4.49
CA THR A 44 53.36 3.88 -3.48
C THR A 44 52.81 4.79 -2.39
N VAL A 45 51.56 4.57 -1.96
CA VAL A 45 51.15 4.26 -0.56
C VAL A 45 49.72 3.70 -0.55
N ALA A 46 49.52 2.76 0.38
CA ALA A 46 48.34 2.04 0.80
C ALA A 46 47.02 2.84 0.87
N GLY A 47 45.93 2.11 0.60
CA GLY A 47 44.57 2.52 0.88
C GLY A 47 43.60 1.63 0.14
N LEU A 48 43.37 0.42 0.67
CA LEU A 48 42.22 -0.40 0.28
C LEU A 48 40.96 0.35 0.75
N LEU A 49 40.52 1.32 -0.07
CA LEU A 49 39.22 1.96 0.06
C LEU A 49 38.18 0.93 -0.32
N LEU A 50 37.82 0.08 0.66
CA LEU A 50 36.62 -0.72 0.58
C LEU A 50 35.45 0.26 0.67
N ALA A 51 35.03 0.78 -0.49
CA ALA A 51 33.83 1.58 -0.63
C ALA A 51 32.64 0.70 -0.25
N SER A 52 32.27 0.72 1.02
CA SER A 52 31.00 0.23 1.52
C SER A 52 29.90 1.13 0.94
N LEU A 53 29.53 0.86 -0.31
CA LEU A 53 28.24 1.18 -0.88
C LEU A 53 27.19 0.34 -0.16
N LEU A 54 26.97 0.66 1.12
CA LEU A 54 25.74 0.29 1.81
C LEU A 54 24.65 1.00 1.03
N GLY A 55 23.97 0.24 0.17
CA GLY A 55 22.83 0.71 -0.57
C GLY A 55 21.83 1.29 0.42
N ALA A 56 21.80 2.61 0.52
CA ALA A 56 20.67 3.34 1.01
C ALA A 56 19.54 3.05 0.01
N GLY A 57 18.87 1.92 0.18
CA GLY A 57 17.58 1.69 -0.44
C GLY A 57 16.74 2.87 0.00
N THR A 58 16.39 3.75 -0.94
CA THR A 58 15.48 4.84 -0.66
C THR A 58 14.22 4.19 -0.12
N ALA A 59 13.93 4.36 1.18
CA ALA A 59 12.61 4.09 1.70
C ALA A 59 11.69 5.07 0.98
N GLN A 60 11.05 4.61 -0.10
CA GLN A 60 10.00 5.37 -0.73
C GLN A 60 8.87 5.39 0.30
N ALA A 61 8.53 6.57 0.79
CA ALA A 61 7.36 6.74 1.63
C ALA A 61 6.14 6.34 0.79
N ASP A 62 5.29 5.47 1.35
CA ASP A 62 4.05 5.08 0.71
C ASP A 62 3.11 6.29 0.72
N ASP A 63 2.57 6.66 -0.44
CA ASP A 63 1.79 7.89 -0.61
C ASP A 63 0.41 7.71 0.03
N MET A 64 0.05 8.61 0.97
CA MET A 64 -1.26 8.58 1.62
C MET A 64 -2.33 9.04 0.64
N LEU A 65 -3.34 8.19 0.42
CA LEU A 65 -4.48 8.48 -0.44
C LEU A 65 -5.62 9.15 0.34
N GLY A 66 -5.81 8.77 1.60
CA GLY A 66 -6.78 9.34 2.52
C GLY A 66 -7.14 8.37 3.63
N SER A 67 -8.25 8.62 4.33
CA SER A 67 -8.75 7.78 5.40
C SER A 67 -10.29 7.68 5.37
N TYR A 68 -10.83 6.69 6.05
CA TYR A 68 -12.26 6.58 6.33
C TYR A 68 -12.49 5.97 7.72
N VAL A 69 -13.61 6.33 8.32
CA VAL A 69 -14.13 5.73 9.57
C VAL A 69 -15.14 4.63 9.25
N ALA A 70 -15.13 3.56 10.04
CA ALA A 70 -16.09 2.47 9.93
C ALA A 70 -16.39 1.87 11.31
N ARG A 71 -17.67 1.57 11.56
CA ARG A 71 -18.09 0.72 12.68
C ARG A 71 -18.02 -0.71 12.21
N ILE A 72 -17.21 -1.55 12.86
CA ILE A 72 -17.30 -3.00 12.61
C ILE A 72 -18.47 -3.52 13.44
N SER A 73 -19.60 -3.84 12.84
CA SER A 73 -20.75 -4.38 13.57
C SER A 73 -20.81 -5.91 13.52
N ASP A 74 -21.73 -6.50 14.26
CA ASP A 74 -22.08 -7.93 14.21
C ASP A 74 -22.35 -8.44 12.79
N ARG A 75 -22.78 -7.55 11.89
CA ARG A 75 -23.03 -7.88 10.47
C ARG A 75 -21.75 -8.06 9.67
N ASP A 76 -20.65 -7.52 10.14
CA ASP A 76 -19.33 -7.63 9.52
C ASP A 76 -18.56 -8.85 10.02
N HIS A 77 -19.05 -9.50 11.08
CA HIS A 77 -18.55 -10.78 11.57
C HIS A 77 -19.04 -11.98 10.75
N GLN A 78 -19.90 -11.75 9.76
CA GLN A 78 -20.53 -12.80 8.97
C GLN A 78 -20.33 -12.54 7.48
N ALA A 79 -19.87 -13.57 6.77
CA ALA A 79 -19.85 -13.55 5.32
C ALA A 79 -21.28 -13.45 4.76
N SER A 80 -21.40 -13.00 3.51
CA SER A 80 -22.73 -12.83 2.88
C SER A 80 -23.56 -14.11 2.72
N ASP A 81 -22.93 -15.28 2.85
CA ASP A 81 -23.55 -16.61 2.85
C ASP A 81 -23.79 -17.17 4.26
N GLY A 82 -23.49 -16.40 5.31
CA GLY A 82 -23.84 -16.68 6.70
C GLY A 82 -22.76 -17.37 7.53
N TYR A 83 -21.60 -17.69 6.94
CA TYR A 83 -20.48 -18.24 7.72
C TYR A 83 -19.81 -17.16 8.57
N ALA A 84 -19.47 -17.50 9.81
CA ALA A 84 -18.69 -16.62 10.68
C ALA A 84 -17.29 -16.39 10.10
N LEU A 85 -16.86 -15.13 10.14
CA LEU A 85 -15.50 -14.73 9.79
C LEU A 85 -14.62 -14.82 11.03
N ASP A 86 -13.38 -15.28 10.87
CA ASP A 86 -12.46 -15.55 11.97
C ASP A 86 -11.28 -14.57 12.04
N SER A 87 -11.23 -13.60 11.11
CA SER A 87 -10.14 -12.64 11.03
C SER A 87 -10.61 -11.20 10.84
N ALA A 88 -9.93 -10.30 11.54
CA ALA A 88 -10.15 -8.85 11.40
C ALA A 88 -10.05 -8.37 9.95
N ALA A 89 -9.16 -8.96 9.13
CA ALA A 89 -9.00 -8.58 7.74
C ALA A 89 -10.24 -8.92 6.89
N GLN A 90 -10.86 -10.08 7.14
CA GLN A 90 -12.10 -10.45 6.48
C GLN A 90 -13.27 -9.57 6.95
N MET A 91 -13.34 -9.25 8.25
CA MET A 91 -14.40 -8.41 8.81
C MET A 91 -14.37 -6.99 8.24
N VAL A 92 -13.21 -6.34 8.18
CA VAL A 92 -13.06 -5.01 7.54
C VAL A 92 -13.39 -5.07 6.04
N ARG A 93 -13.05 -6.17 5.36
CA ARG A 93 -13.43 -6.35 3.95
C ARG A 93 -14.95 -6.51 3.80
N GLN A 94 -15.58 -7.24 4.71
CA GLN A 94 -17.02 -7.50 4.73
C GLN A 94 -17.79 -6.20 4.96
N ASP A 95 -17.33 -5.36 5.88
CA ASP A 95 -17.80 -3.99 6.09
C ASP A 95 -17.78 -3.18 4.77
N ARG A 96 -16.64 -3.13 4.07
CA ARG A 96 -16.60 -2.44 2.76
C ARG A 96 -17.51 -3.08 1.70
N ALA A 97 -17.83 -4.37 1.81
CA ALA A 97 -18.83 -5.00 0.96
C ALA A 97 -20.25 -4.59 1.37
N ASN A 98 -20.53 -4.51 2.67
CA ASN A 98 -21.79 -4.04 3.23
C ASN A 98 -22.06 -2.59 2.80
N TRP A 99 -21.06 -1.72 2.87
CA TRP A 99 -21.15 -0.32 2.42
C TRP A 99 -21.39 -0.17 0.90
N HIS A 100 -20.55 -0.77 0.05
CA HIS A 100 -20.55 -0.51 -1.41
C HIS A 100 -21.43 -1.46 -2.23
N LYS A 101 -21.59 -2.72 -1.82
CA LYS A 101 -22.33 -3.73 -2.58
C LYS A 101 -23.73 -3.92 -2.05
N PHE A 102 -23.88 -4.10 -0.73
CA PHE A 102 -25.15 -4.47 -0.11
C PHE A 102 -25.97 -3.28 0.36
N HIS A 103 -25.39 -2.07 0.39
CA HIS A 103 -26.04 -0.85 0.90
C HIS A 103 -26.57 -1.01 2.33
N ARG A 104 -25.88 -1.83 3.14
CA ARG A 104 -26.13 -2.06 4.57
C ARG A 104 -25.05 -1.30 5.32
N ARG A 105 -25.34 -0.08 5.72
CA ARG A 105 -24.37 0.84 6.33
C ARG A 105 -24.69 0.98 7.80
N ASP A 106 -23.68 1.07 8.63
CA ASP A 106 -23.84 1.51 10.01
C ASP A 106 -23.80 3.06 10.07
N SER A 107 -24.34 3.64 11.15
CA SER A 107 -24.55 5.09 11.25
C SER A 107 -23.26 5.89 11.23
N ASP A 108 -22.19 5.29 11.72
CA ASP A 108 -20.89 5.93 11.91
C ASP A 108 -19.96 5.71 10.71
N ASP A 109 -20.43 4.99 9.68
CA ASP A 109 -19.60 4.64 8.53
C ASP A 109 -19.44 5.83 7.57
N GLU A 110 -18.20 6.02 7.15
CA GLU A 110 -17.85 6.94 6.09
C GLU A 110 -17.66 6.23 4.75
N GLY A 111 -17.93 6.99 3.69
CA GLY A 111 -17.71 6.53 2.32
C GLY A 111 -16.26 6.70 1.87
N ASP A 112 -15.83 5.79 1.00
CA ASP A 112 -14.51 5.86 0.38
C ASP A 112 -14.56 5.81 -1.16
N ALA A 113 -13.46 6.19 -1.80
CA ALA A 113 -13.33 6.19 -3.25
C ALA A 113 -12.62 4.93 -3.82
N TRP A 114 -12.03 4.08 -2.97
CA TRP A 114 -11.03 3.08 -3.38
C TRP A 114 -11.56 1.65 -3.41
N PHE A 115 -12.56 1.28 -2.61
CA PHE A 115 -12.97 -0.11 -2.37
C PHE A 115 -14.37 -0.45 -2.91
N ARG A 116 -14.74 0.18 -4.03
CA ARG A 116 -16.07 0.10 -4.65
C ARG A 116 -16.34 -1.25 -5.31
N THR A 117 -15.31 -1.87 -5.89
CA THR A 117 -15.44 -3.15 -6.62
C THR A 117 -15.01 -4.35 -5.76
N ASN A 118 -15.41 -5.56 -6.16
CA ASN A 118 -15.00 -6.78 -5.46
C ASN A 118 -13.49 -6.99 -5.48
N ASP A 119 -12.85 -6.72 -6.62
CA ASP A 119 -11.39 -6.85 -6.77
C ASP A 119 -10.66 -5.88 -5.84
N GLN A 120 -11.10 -4.62 -5.78
CA GLN A 120 -10.52 -3.64 -4.86
C GLN A 120 -10.65 -4.07 -3.38
N ARG A 121 -11.78 -4.68 -3.00
CA ARG A 121 -11.96 -5.25 -1.65
C ARG A 121 -11.10 -6.49 -1.39
N ALA A 122 -10.86 -7.31 -2.41
CA ALA A 122 -9.90 -8.39 -2.30
C ALA A 122 -8.46 -7.85 -2.14
N ASP A 123 -8.15 -6.72 -2.78
CA ASP A 123 -6.87 -6.02 -2.63
C ASP A 123 -6.72 -5.46 -1.22
N LEU A 124 -7.78 -4.83 -0.67
CA LEU A 124 -7.85 -4.38 0.72
C LEU A 124 -7.52 -5.50 1.71
N GLN A 125 -8.17 -6.66 1.61
CA GLN A 125 -7.88 -7.79 2.50
C GLN A 125 -6.41 -8.20 2.43
N ARG A 126 -5.83 -8.29 1.23
CA ARG A 126 -4.40 -8.61 1.07
C ARG A 126 -3.48 -7.56 1.65
N MET A 127 -3.90 -6.29 1.75
CA MET A 127 -3.15 -5.24 2.45
C MET A 127 -3.29 -5.38 3.97
N LEU A 128 -4.50 -5.66 4.46
CA LEU A 128 -4.80 -5.87 5.89
C LEU A 128 -4.09 -7.10 6.48
N GLU A 129 -3.84 -8.11 5.67
CA GLU A 129 -3.09 -9.33 6.05
C GLU A 129 -1.58 -9.09 6.19
N ARG A 130 -1.05 -7.94 5.71
CA ARG A 130 0.39 -7.65 5.80
C ARG A 130 0.80 -7.28 7.22
N PRO A 131 2.07 -7.56 7.60
CA PRO A 131 2.64 -7.06 8.84
C PRO A 131 2.54 -5.53 8.92
N GLY A 132 2.14 -5.00 10.08
CA GLY A 132 2.04 -3.57 10.33
C GLY A 132 0.71 -2.91 9.95
N ALA A 133 -0.19 -3.61 9.23
CA ALA A 133 -1.50 -3.06 8.91
C ALA A 133 -2.39 -2.87 10.15
N MET A 134 -2.27 -3.77 11.13
CA MET A 134 -3.00 -3.71 12.39
C MET A 134 -2.13 -4.24 13.53
N SER A 135 -2.25 -3.62 14.71
CA SER A 135 -1.67 -4.18 15.93
C SER A 135 -2.42 -5.44 16.39
N SER A 136 -1.79 -6.28 17.20
CA SER A 136 -2.45 -7.47 17.77
C SER A 136 -3.62 -7.14 18.70
N SER A 137 -3.62 -5.96 19.35
CA SER A 137 -4.79 -5.49 20.11
C SER A 137 -5.91 -5.05 19.17
N THR A 138 -5.61 -4.32 18.09
CA THR A 138 -6.58 -3.92 17.07
C THR A 138 -7.29 -5.12 16.45
N LYS A 139 -6.51 -6.15 16.05
CA LYS A 139 -7.09 -7.39 15.51
C LYS A 139 -8.05 -8.06 16.48
N ARG A 140 -7.70 -8.11 17.77
CA ARG A 140 -8.55 -8.74 18.80
C ARG A 140 -9.81 -7.93 19.09
N ALA A 141 -9.72 -6.60 19.11
CA ALA A 141 -10.89 -5.75 19.31
C ALA A 141 -11.90 -5.94 18.16
N ILE A 142 -11.41 -5.96 16.92
CA ILE A 142 -12.24 -6.19 15.74
C ILE A 142 -12.87 -7.59 15.74
N VAL A 143 -12.13 -8.63 16.16
CA VAL A 143 -12.63 -10.01 16.13
C VAL A 143 -13.64 -10.31 17.25
N ASN A 144 -13.55 -9.62 18.38
CA ASN A 144 -14.31 -9.95 19.59
C ASN A 144 -15.31 -8.86 20.01
N GLY A 145 -15.53 -7.85 19.17
CA GLY A 145 -16.35 -6.70 19.53
C GLY A 145 -16.68 -5.84 18.34
N GLU A 146 -17.29 -4.68 18.60
CA GLU A 146 -17.82 -3.80 17.57
C GLU A 146 -17.14 -2.41 17.55
N PRO A 147 -15.80 -2.34 17.41
CA PRO A 147 -15.08 -1.09 17.55
C PRO A 147 -15.38 -0.12 16.40
N LEU A 148 -15.27 1.17 16.70
CA LEU A 148 -15.12 2.20 15.68
C LEU A 148 -13.65 2.24 15.28
N ILE A 149 -13.37 2.07 13.99
CA ILE A 149 -12.02 2.08 13.45
C ILE A 149 -11.82 3.24 12.47
N GLN A 150 -10.57 3.67 12.36
CA GLN A 150 -10.10 4.47 11.24
C GLN A 150 -9.17 3.62 10.39
N VAL A 151 -9.36 3.66 9.08
CA VAL A 151 -8.49 3.02 8.10
C VAL A 151 -7.78 4.08 7.28
N ASP A 152 -6.48 4.21 7.49
CA ASP A 152 -5.61 5.03 6.66
C ASP A 152 -5.18 4.23 5.43
N VAL A 153 -5.41 4.80 4.25
CA VAL A 153 -5.20 4.15 2.96
C VAL A 153 -4.00 4.79 2.27
N TYR A 154 -3.04 3.96 1.88
CA TYR A 154 -1.87 4.33 1.10
C TYR A 154 -1.89 3.61 -0.26
N GLU A 155 -0.96 3.93 -1.15
CA GLU A 155 -0.92 3.34 -2.49
C GLU A 155 -0.72 1.81 -2.44
N ASP A 156 0.18 1.36 -1.56
CA ASP A 156 0.54 -0.06 -1.45
C ASP A 156 0.15 -0.70 -0.11
N SER A 157 -0.36 0.06 0.87
CA SER A 157 -0.66 -0.43 2.21
C SER A 157 -1.87 0.23 2.86
N VAL A 158 -2.30 -0.31 4.00
CA VAL A 158 -3.31 0.29 4.88
C VAL A 158 -2.85 0.20 6.32
N ARG A 159 -3.33 1.11 7.17
CA ARG A 159 -3.18 1.04 8.63
C ARG A 159 -4.53 1.20 9.29
N VAL A 160 -4.80 0.37 10.30
CA VAL A 160 -6.05 0.43 11.07
C VAL A 160 -5.75 0.79 12.52
N SER A 161 -6.46 1.80 13.02
CA SER A 161 -6.47 2.22 14.41
C SER A 161 -7.89 2.16 14.97
N ILE A 162 -8.01 2.00 16.29
CA ILE A 162 -9.30 2.07 17.00
C ILE A 162 -9.52 3.52 17.42
N LEU A 163 -10.71 4.03 17.16
CA LEU A 163 -11.20 5.31 17.68
C LEU A 163 -12.03 5.12 18.96
N GLU A 164 -12.84 4.06 19.00
CA GLU A 164 -13.74 3.72 20.11
C GLU A 164 -13.91 2.18 20.18
N ASN A 165 -14.05 1.61 21.39
CA ASN A 165 -14.26 0.17 21.61
C ASN A 165 -15.72 -0.14 21.94
#